data_AF-A0A2T4Z612-F1
#
_entry.id   AF-A0A2T4Z612-F1
#
_cell.length_a   1.000
_cell.length_b   1.000
_cell.length_c   1.000
_cell.angle_alpha   90.00
_cell.angle_beta   90.00
_cell.angle_gamma   90.00
#
_symmetry.space_group_name_H-M   'P 1'
#
loop_
_entity.id
_entity.type
_entity.pdbx_description
1 polymer ?
#
loop_
_entity_poly.entity_id
_entity_poly.type
_entity_poly.pdbx_seq_one_letter_code
_entity_poly.pdbx_strand_id
1 'polypeptide(L)'
;MIKPWLLRLHRWLTLAFAVPLAAIVLSGLVLSVEPAAQVVAAQPGSLTADRVIALLAQHDPEGKARSLSYRAYENRLSIGGVRPDDTIDVDTVTGRELTEDGTLSNLFYYSRVLHEALLLDLGWLVQLSTGAMIVLMLLGIAMGWPRFANTVSGWHKGVAWVLLPLLVLSPLTGLFLAWGISFTSPPPAGPRGAPVPMVEAVRKLGEAHDLSNLVWIRGRGGRLLARIVEGGEFRVYAVGEQGLTATSRNWVRLFHEGNFAGIWSALMNVVISLALAGLMVTGLVIWARRRFRKRRPRPARTMAPAVTTG
;
A
#
# COMPACT_ATOMS: atom_id res chain seq x y z
N MET A 1 5.28 -18.64 34.19
CA MET A 1 5.22 -17.23 34.68
C MET A 1 5.41 -16.17 33.57
N ILE A 2 5.80 -16.53 32.34
CA ILE A 2 6.08 -15.58 31.24
C ILE A 2 4.81 -15.00 30.59
N LYS A 3 3.76 -15.81 30.45
CA LYS A 3 2.50 -15.44 29.78
C LYS A 3 1.81 -14.15 30.27
N PRO A 4 1.68 -13.85 31.58
CA PRO A 4 1.07 -12.59 32.03
C PRO A 4 1.89 -11.36 31.64
N TRP A 5 3.22 -11.47 31.57
CA TRP A 5 4.10 -10.38 31.13
C TRP A 5 3.96 -10.13 29.62
N LEU A 6 3.94 -11.19 28.81
CA LEU A 6 3.70 -11.07 27.35
C LEU A 6 2.36 -10.39 27.06
N LEU A 7 1.29 -10.78 27.75
CA LEU A 7 -0.03 -10.16 27.62
C LEU A 7 -0.01 -8.68 28.02
N ARG A 8 0.70 -8.34 29.09
CA ARG A 8 0.82 -6.96 29.56
C ARG A 8 1.62 -6.12 28.55
N LEU A 9 2.73 -6.63 28.02
CA LEU A 9 3.54 -5.96 27.01
C LEU A 9 2.77 -5.76 25.71
N HIS A 10 2.15 -6.83 25.18
CA HIS A 10 1.33 -6.77 23.97
C HIS A 10 0.26 -5.69 24.10
N ARG A 11 -0.45 -5.65 25.24
CA ARG A 11 -1.46 -4.64 25.53
C ARG A 11 -0.90 -3.22 25.56
N TRP A 12 0.23 -2.99 26.21
CA TRP A 12 0.82 -1.65 26.31
C TRP A 12 1.33 -1.14 24.97
N LEU A 13 1.97 -2.01 24.18
CA LEU A 13 2.38 -1.67 22.82
C LEU A 13 1.17 -1.33 21.95
N THR A 14 0.10 -2.11 22.00
CA THR A 14 -1.13 -1.79 21.25
C THR A 14 -1.68 -0.41 21.61
N LEU A 15 -1.69 -0.03 22.89
CA LEU A 15 -2.21 1.28 23.31
C LEU A 15 -1.28 2.42 22.92
N ALA A 16 0.03 2.24 23.11
CA ALA A 16 1.03 3.26 22.78
C ALA A 16 1.01 3.59 21.28
N PHE A 17 0.84 2.58 20.43
CA PHE A 17 0.84 2.74 18.98
C PHE A 17 -0.55 2.73 18.34
N ALA A 18 -1.64 2.75 19.13
CA ALA A 18 -3.00 2.61 18.59
C ALA A 18 -3.33 3.64 17.50
N VAL A 19 -3.02 4.91 17.77
CA VAL A 19 -3.31 6.03 16.86
C VAL A 19 -2.46 5.97 15.59
N PRO A 20 -1.11 5.91 15.64
CA PRO A 20 -0.31 5.84 14.42
C PRO A 20 -0.57 4.54 13.64
N LEU A 21 -0.79 3.40 14.31
CA LEU A 21 -1.18 2.16 13.62
C LEU A 21 -2.54 2.29 12.94
N ALA A 22 -3.51 2.98 13.55
CA ALA A 22 -4.80 3.22 12.91
C ALA A 22 -4.63 4.06 11.64
N ALA A 23 -3.85 5.14 11.69
CA ALA A 23 -3.57 5.95 10.52
C ALA A 23 -2.92 5.13 9.37
N ILE A 24 -1.89 4.33 9.69
CA ILE A 24 -1.17 3.49 8.71
C ILE A 24 -2.08 2.39 8.14
N VAL A 25 -2.82 1.68 8.98
CA VAL A 25 -3.67 0.55 8.55
C VAL A 25 -4.87 1.03 7.74
N LEU A 26 -5.52 2.13 8.15
CA LEU A 26 -6.68 2.66 7.43
C LEU A 26 -6.27 3.31 6.10
N SER A 27 -5.17 4.05 6.05
CA SER A 27 -4.62 4.55 4.78
C SER A 27 -4.15 3.41 3.87
N GLY A 28 -3.50 2.38 4.42
CA GLY A 28 -3.10 1.19 3.68
C GLY A 28 -4.29 0.40 3.13
N LEU A 29 -5.42 0.37 3.86
CA LEU A 29 -6.67 -0.20 3.36
C LEU A 29 -7.19 0.56 2.13
N VAL A 30 -7.20 1.90 2.17
CA VAL A 30 -7.59 2.71 1.01
C VAL A 30 -6.66 2.45 -0.18
N LEU A 31 -5.34 2.46 0.05
CA LEU A 31 -4.33 2.22 -1.00
C LEU A 31 -4.40 0.81 -1.57
N SER A 32 -4.84 -0.19 -0.81
CA SER A 32 -4.97 -1.57 -1.31
C SER A 32 -5.99 -1.73 -2.44
N VAL A 33 -6.86 -0.74 -2.63
CA VAL A 33 -7.87 -0.72 -3.71
C VAL A 33 -7.34 -0.05 -4.99
N GLU A 34 -6.32 0.81 -4.90
CA GLU A 34 -5.78 1.59 -6.03
C GLU A 34 -5.35 0.69 -7.21
N PRO A 35 -4.61 -0.42 -7.01
CA PRO A 35 -4.26 -1.32 -8.11
C PRO A 35 -5.46 -1.92 -8.83
N ALA A 36 -6.47 -2.35 -8.07
CA ALA A 36 -7.70 -2.91 -8.64
C ALA A 36 -8.44 -1.83 -9.44
N ALA A 37 -8.54 -0.61 -8.92
CA ALA A 37 -9.15 0.50 -9.63
C ALA A 37 -8.43 0.82 -10.94
N GLN A 38 -7.10 0.83 -10.95
CA GLN A 38 -6.30 1.04 -12.16
C GLN A 38 -6.53 -0.06 -13.20
N VAL A 39 -6.46 -1.34 -12.79
CA VAL A 39 -6.58 -2.48 -13.72
C VAL A 39 -7.99 -2.63 -14.26
N VAL A 40 -9.02 -2.42 -13.42
CA VAL A 40 -10.43 -2.53 -13.84
C VAL A 40 -10.83 -1.39 -14.76
N ALA A 41 -10.30 -0.18 -14.54
CA ALA A 41 -10.61 0.97 -15.38
C ALA A 41 -9.84 0.99 -16.71
N ALA A 42 -8.69 0.31 -16.79
CA ALA A 42 -7.91 0.20 -18.02
C ALA A 42 -8.64 -0.68 -19.06
N GLN A 43 -9.44 -0.05 -19.92
CA GLN A 43 -10.04 -0.71 -21.07
C GLN A 43 -9.05 -0.77 -22.24
N PRO A 44 -8.88 -1.91 -22.92
CA PRO A 44 -7.95 -2.01 -24.04
C PRO A 44 -8.21 -0.94 -25.12
N GLY A 45 -7.17 -0.21 -25.51
CA GLY A 45 -7.25 0.87 -26.50
C GLY A 45 -7.89 2.19 -26.02
N SER A 46 -8.29 2.32 -24.74
CA SER A 46 -8.72 3.58 -24.14
C SER A 46 -7.67 4.71 -24.18
N LEU A 47 -6.38 4.36 -24.28
CA LEU A 47 -5.28 5.31 -24.44
C LEU A 47 -4.28 4.78 -25.47
N THR A 48 -4.17 5.46 -26.61
CA THR A 48 -3.23 5.10 -27.68
C THR A 48 -1.97 5.97 -27.63
N ALA A 49 -0.88 5.51 -28.24
CA ALA A 49 0.34 6.30 -28.38
C ALA A 49 0.10 7.60 -29.16
N ASP A 50 -0.64 7.53 -30.27
CA ASP A 50 -0.99 8.72 -31.05
C ASP A 50 -1.76 9.74 -30.21
N ARG A 51 -2.66 9.26 -29.33
CA ARG A 51 -3.39 10.14 -28.42
C ARG A 51 -2.44 10.83 -27.44
N VAL A 52 -1.56 10.08 -26.78
CA VAL A 52 -0.58 10.65 -25.84
C VAL A 52 0.36 11.63 -26.54
N ILE A 53 0.82 11.31 -27.76
CA ILE A 53 1.68 12.18 -28.57
C ILE A 53 0.95 13.47 -28.95
N ALA A 54 -0.33 13.39 -29.33
CA ALA A 54 -1.16 14.56 -29.61
C ALA A 54 -1.33 15.46 -28.37
N LEU A 55 -1.55 14.86 -27.19
CA LEU A 55 -1.64 15.59 -25.92
C LEU A 55 -0.31 16.26 -25.57
N LEU A 56 0.83 15.59 -25.78
CA LEU A 56 2.15 16.19 -25.61
C LEU A 56 2.38 17.34 -26.58
N ALA A 57 2.00 17.20 -27.85
CA ALA A 57 2.14 18.29 -28.83
C ALA A 57 1.31 19.52 -28.43
N GLN A 58 0.14 19.31 -27.81
CA GLN A 58 -0.74 20.37 -27.35
C GLN A 58 -0.23 21.05 -26.07
N HIS A 59 0.25 20.28 -25.09
CA HIS A 59 0.52 20.75 -23.73
C HIS A 59 2.01 20.85 -23.37
N ASP A 60 2.90 20.29 -24.19
CA ASP A 60 4.36 20.35 -24.08
C ASP A 60 5.03 20.55 -25.47
N PRO A 61 4.74 21.66 -26.17
CA PRO A 61 5.28 21.90 -27.51
C PRO A 61 6.81 22.04 -27.54
N GLU A 62 7.42 22.37 -26.41
CA GLU A 62 8.88 22.51 -26.25
C GLU A 62 9.58 21.21 -25.85
N GLY A 63 8.85 20.11 -25.63
CA GLY A 63 9.42 18.80 -25.28
C GLY A 63 10.11 18.77 -23.90
N LYS A 64 9.63 19.55 -22.94
CA LYS A 64 10.17 19.68 -21.58
C LYS A 64 9.69 18.58 -20.63
N ALA A 65 8.63 17.83 -20.97
CA ALA A 65 8.04 16.82 -20.11
C ALA A 65 9.09 15.80 -19.62
N ARG A 66 9.13 15.60 -18.31
CA ARG A 66 10.04 14.68 -17.62
C ARG A 66 9.32 13.48 -17.01
N SER A 67 8.00 13.57 -16.88
CA SER A 67 7.17 12.46 -16.42
C SER A 67 5.77 12.50 -17.02
N LEU A 68 5.21 11.31 -17.23
CA LEU A 68 3.81 11.06 -17.49
C LEU A 68 3.27 10.13 -16.41
N SER A 69 2.05 10.35 -15.94
CA SER A 69 1.32 9.40 -15.09
C SER A 69 -0.09 9.26 -15.60
N TYR A 70 -0.55 8.04 -15.87
CA TYR A 70 -1.90 7.78 -16.33
C TYR A 70 -2.73 7.11 -15.24
N ARG A 71 -3.84 7.75 -14.88
CA ARG A 71 -4.80 7.30 -13.87
C ARG A 71 -6.07 6.88 -14.61
N ALA A 72 -6.16 5.59 -14.93
CA ALA A 72 -7.21 5.06 -15.80
C ALA A 72 -8.61 5.27 -15.23
N TYR A 73 -8.75 5.17 -13.90
CA TYR A 73 -10.01 5.36 -13.18
C TYR A 73 -10.59 6.79 -13.25
N GLU A 74 -9.83 7.76 -13.76
CA GLU A 74 -10.27 9.14 -13.97
C GLU A 74 -9.96 9.66 -15.38
N ASN A 75 -9.55 8.80 -16.30
CA ASN A 75 -9.10 9.18 -17.65
C ASN A 75 -8.09 10.35 -17.65
N ARG A 76 -7.24 10.43 -16.60
CA ARG A 76 -6.37 11.58 -16.36
C ARG A 76 -4.92 11.24 -16.70
N LEU A 77 -4.29 12.07 -17.53
CA LEU A 77 -2.87 12.04 -17.81
C LEU A 77 -2.20 13.25 -17.16
N SER A 78 -1.36 13.00 -16.17
CA SER A 78 -0.52 14.03 -15.54
C SER A 78 0.80 14.16 -16.30
N ILE A 79 1.12 15.37 -16.75
CA ILE A 79 2.35 15.73 -17.47
C ILE A 79 3.21 16.60 -16.55
N GLY A 80 4.34 16.06 -16.09
CA GLY A 80 5.24 16.75 -15.17
C GLY A 80 6.49 17.29 -15.85
N GLY A 81 7.00 18.42 -15.35
CA GLY A 81 8.25 19.05 -15.82
C GLY A 81 8.10 20.07 -16.94
N VAL A 82 6.86 20.37 -17.36
CA VAL A 82 6.56 21.41 -18.36
C VAL A 82 6.57 22.80 -17.72
N ARG A 83 5.93 22.94 -16.54
CA ARG A 83 5.86 24.16 -15.74
C ARG A 83 6.76 24.02 -14.50
N PRO A 84 7.36 25.11 -13.99
CA PRO A 84 8.09 25.08 -12.72
C PRO A 84 7.17 24.62 -11.58
N ASP A 85 7.60 23.59 -10.84
CA ASP A 85 6.95 23.05 -9.64
C ASP A 85 5.48 22.58 -9.80
N ASP A 86 5.05 22.30 -11.03
CA ASP A 86 3.65 21.95 -11.32
C ASP A 86 3.52 20.78 -12.30
N THR A 87 2.36 20.13 -12.26
CA THR A 87 1.96 19.07 -13.18
C THR A 87 0.70 19.48 -13.92
N ILE A 88 0.72 19.37 -15.25
CA ILE A 88 -0.47 19.63 -16.06
C ILE A 88 -1.30 18.34 -16.09
N ASP A 89 -2.48 18.37 -15.49
CA ASP A 89 -3.44 17.27 -15.58
C ASP A 89 -4.35 17.46 -16.78
N VAL A 90 -4.44 16.44 -17.63
CA VAL A 90 -5.20 16.50 -18.88
C VAL A 90 -6.19 15.34 -18.95
N ASP A 91 -7.42 15.63 -19.37
CA ASP A 91 -8.40 14.62 -19.68
C ASP A 91 -8.04 13.92 -20.99
N THR A 92 -7.84 12.61 -20.95
CA THR A 92 -7.40 11.82 -22.11
C THR A 92 -8.46 11.67 -23.18
N VAL A 93 -9.75 11.85 -22.86
CA VAL A 93 -10.86 11.76 -23.81
C VAL A 93 -11.05 13.09 -24.55
N THR A 94 -11.14 14.21 -23.82
CA THR A 94 -11.40 15.53 -24.40
C THR A 94 -10.14 16.30 -24.80
N GLY A 95 -9.01 15.99 -24.16
CA GLY A 95 -7.72 16.67 -24.36
C GLY A 95 -7.63 18.03 -23.66
N ARG A 96 -8.62 18.37 -22.83
CA ARG A 96 -8.64 19.62 -22.06
C ARG A 96 -7.82 19.47 -20.79
N GLU A 97 -7.14 20.54 -20.42
CA GLU A 97 -6.52 20.67 -19.10
C GLU A 97 -7.62 20.65 -18.03
N LEU A 98 -7.38 19.88 -16.97
CA LEU A 98 -8.28 19.73 -15.85
C LEU A 98 -7.91 20.77 -14.78
N THR A 99 -8.86 21.65 -14.47
CA THR A 99 -8.70 22.69 -13.44
C THR A 99 -9.05 22.20 -12.04
N GLU A 100 -9.79 21.10 -11.95
CA GLU A 100 -10.17 20.47 -10.69
C GLU A 100 -9.31 19.23 -10.44
N ASP A 101 -8.97 19.00 -9.19
CA ASP A 101 -8.29 17.77 -8.80
C ASP A 101 -9.20 16.55 -8.93
N GLY A 102 -8.59 15.41 -9.26
CA GLY A 102 -9.32 14.14 -9.30
C GLY A 102 -9.72 13.70 -7.90
N THR A 103 -10.97 13.34 -7.69
CA THR A 103 -11.47 12.90 -6.36
C THR A 103 -10.76 11.62 -5.90
N LEU A 104 -10.68 10.60 -6.76
CA LEU A 104 -9.99 9.35 -6.46
C LEU A 104 -8.47 9.55 -6.46
N SER A 105 -7.96 10.36 -7.38
CA SER A 105 -6.54 10.75 -7.38
C SER A 105 -6.11 11.35 -6.03
N ASN A 106 -6.86 12.33 -5.52
CA ASN A 106 -6.58 12.97 -4.24
C ASN A 106 -6.73 12.01 -3.08
N LEU A 107 -7.76 11.17 -3.08
CA LEU A 107 -7.95 10.14 -2.05
C LEU A 107 -6.71 9.23 -1.96
N PHE A 108 -6.22 8.70 -3.08
CA PHE A 108 -5.03 7.85 -3.08
C PHE A 108 -3.75 8.63 -2.76
N TYR A 109 -3.60 9.84 -3.27
CA TYR A 109 -2.46 10.71 -2.96
C TYR A 109 -2.34 10.99 -1.46
N TYR A 110 -3.38 11.55 -0.84
CA TYR A 110 -3.36 11.87 0.58
C TYR A 110 -3.30 10.61 1.47
N SER A 111 -3.91 9.50 1.03
CA SER A 111 -3.74 8.22 1.71
C SER A 111 -2.28 7.78 1.69
N ARG A 112 -1.56 7.95 0.58
CA ARG A 112 -0.13 7.63 0.49
C ARG A 112 0.72 8.53 1.38
N VAL A 113 0.49 9.84 1.37
CA VAL A 113 1.21 10.77 2.26
C VAL A 113 0.94 10.45 3.74
N LEU A 114 -0.29 10.10 4.10
CA LEU A 114 -0.63 9.65 5.45
C LEU A 114 0.05 8.31 5.80
N HIS A 115 0.09 7.38 4.86
CA HIS A 115 0.67 6.05 5.05
C HIS A 115 2.20 6.09 5.22
N GLU A 116 2.89 6.92 4.44
CA GLU A 116 4.35 6.99 4.41
C GLU A 116 4.92 7.95 5.45
N ALA A 117 4.19 9.02 5.79
CA ALA A 117 4.72 10.14 6.58
C ALA A 117 3.74 10.72 7.61
N LEU A 118 2.55 10.14 7.81
CA LEU A 118 1.51 10.66 8.70
C LEU A 118 1.14 12.14 8.43
N LEU A 119 1.23 12.60 7.18
CA LEU A 119 1.00 13.99 6.73
C LEU A 119 1.98 15.05 7.28
N LEU A 120 2.83 14.70 8.25
CA LEU A 120 3.68 15.63 9.00
C LEU A 120 5.17 15.29 8.88
N ASP A 121 5.57 14.62 7.80
CA ASP A 121 6.94 14.13 7.59
C ASP A 121 7.46 13.21 8.72
N LEU A 122 6.55 12.45 9.34
CA LEU A 122 6.85 11.55 10.46
C LEU A 122 7.15 10.12 9.98
N GLY A 123 7.91 9.97 8.89
CA GLY A 123 8.26 8.66 8.33
C GLY A 123 8.99 7.74 9.32
N TRP A 124 9.74 8.31 10.26
CA TRP A 124 10.35 7.55 11.36
C TRP A 124 9.31 6.91 12.30
N LEU A 125 8.19 7.60 12.55
CA LEU A 125 7.10 7.09 13.40
C LEU A 125 6.31 6.01 12.68
N VAL A 126 6.17 6.11 11.35
CA VAL A 126 5.61 5.04 10.51
C VAL A 126 6.46 3.77 10.63
N GLN A 127 7.78 3.88 10.47
CA GLN A 127 8.69 2.75 10.62
C GLN A 127 8.66 2.16 12.04
N LEU A 128 8.70 3.01 13.08
CA LEU A 128 8.64 2.56 14.46
C LEU A 128 7.31 1.83 14.78
N SER A 129 6.19 2.38 14.30
CA SER A 129 4.86 1.77 14.47
C SER A 129 4.75 0.45 13.72
N THR A 130 5.29 0.38 12.50
CA THR A 130 5.34 -0.85 11.70
C THR A 130 6.21 -1.92 12.38
N GLY A 131 7.36 -1.55 12.94
CA GLY A 131 8.17 -2.43 13.77
C GLY A 131 7.43 -2.91 15.03
N ALA A 132 6.71 -2.01 15.72
CA ALA A 132 5.87 -2.38 16.85
C ALA A 132 4.76 -3.36 16.44
N MET A 133 4.18 -3.23 15.24
CA MET A 133 3.21 -4.17 14.68
C MET A 133 3.80 -5.58 14.55
N ILE A 134 5.02 -5.70 14.01
CA ILE A 134 5.72 -6.99 13.91
C ILE A 134 5.98 -7.57 15.30
N VAL A 135 6.44 -6.75 16.25
CA VAL A 135 6.63 -7.19 17.65
C VAL A 135 5.31 -7.68 18.25
N LEU A 136 4.19 -6.98 18.00
CA LEU A 136 2.87 -7.41 18.45
C LEU A 136 2.47 -8.79 17.89
N MET A 137 2.78 -9.06 16.61
CA MET A 137 2.56 -10.38 15.98
C MET A 137 3.45 -11.46 16.61
N LEU A 138 4.73 -11.18 16.83
CA LEU A 138 5.66 -12.10 17.50
C LEU A 138 5.22 -12.42 18.94
N LEU A 139 4.75 -11.41 19.68
CA LEU A 139 4.13 -11.61 21.00
C LEU A 139 2.86 -12.46 20.89
N GLY A 140 2.05 -12.26 19.84
CA GLY A 140 0.90 -13.09 19.49
C GLY A 140 1.24 -14.57 19.40
N ILE A 141 2.30 -14.90 18.64
CA ILE A 141 2.83 -16.26 18.48
C ILE A 141 3.32 -16.80 19.83
N ALA A 142 4.13 -16.03 20.56
CA ALA A 142 4.70 -16.42 21.85
C ALA A 142 3.64 -16.68 22.94
N MET A 143 2.43 -16.13 22.81
CA MET A 143 1.31 -16.42 23.71
C MET A 143 0.67 -17.80 23.48
N GLY A 144 1.06 -18.50 22.41
CA GLY A 144 0.73 -19.88 22.09
C GLY A 144 -0.53 -20.07 21.23
N TRP A 145 -0.87 -21.34 21.00
CA TRP A 145 -1.95 -21.77 20.11
C TRP A 145 -3.31 -21.14 20.45
N PRO A 146 -4.11 -20.74 19.44
CA PRO A 146 -5.41 -20.14 19.68
C PRO A 146 -6.40 -21.20 20.17
N ARG A 147 -7.14 -20.87 21.23
CA ARG A 147 -8.37 -21.59 21.56
C ARG A 147 -9.50 -20.94 20.79
N PHE A 148 -9.98 -21.60 19.75
CA PHE A 148 -11.12 -21.13 18.98
C PHE A 148 -12.37 -21.13 19.87
N ALA A 149 -13.04 -19.99 19.91
CA ALA A 149 -14.27 -19.80 20.66
C ALA A 149 -15.09 -18.75 19.93
N ASN A 150 -16.42 -18.88 19.92
CA ASN A 150 -17.29 -17.89 19.30
C ASN A 150 -17.43 -16.63 20.20
N THR A 151 -16.33 -15.90 20.34
CA THR A 151 -16.22 -14.66 21.12
C THR A 151 -15.28 -13.71 20.39
N VAL A 152 -15.34 -12.40 20.66
CA VAL A 152 -14.40 -11.41 20.07
C VAL A 152 -12.93 -11.81 20.30
N SER A 153 -12.60 -12.33 21.48
CA SER A 153 -11.23 -12.79 21.76
C SER A 153 -10.85 -14.08 21.03
N GLY A 154 -11.82 -14.95 20.72
CA GLY A 154 -11.59 -16.17 19.96
C GLY A 154 -11.39 -15.85 18.48
N TRP A 155 -12.24 -15.01 17.90
CA TRP A 155 -12.11 -14.51 16.53
C TRP A 155 -10.82 -13.72 16.31
N HIS A 156 -10.45 -12.81 17.23
CA HIS A 156 -9.19 -12.07 17.17
C HIS A 156 -7.99 -13.03 17.06
N LYS A 157 -7.96 -14.08 17.90
CA LYS A 157 -6.88 -15.08 17.86
C LYS A 157 -6.94 -15.95 16.60
N GLY A 158 -8.15 -16.32 16.17
CA GLY A 158 -8.35 -17.14 14.98
C GLY A 158 -7.86 -16.45 13.72
N VAL A 159 -8.29 -15.20 13.50
CA VAL A 159 -7.83 -14.37 12.37
C VAL A 159 -6.31 -14.16 12.44
N ALA A 160 -5.78 -13.79 13.62
CA ALA A 160 -4.35 -13.56 13.79
C ALA A 160 -3.50 -14.79 13.46
N TRP A 161 -3.96 -16.00 13.79
CA TRP A 161 -3.22 -17.24 13.54
C TRP A 161 -3.40 -17.76 12.11
N VAL A 162 -4.64 -17.80 11.60
CA VAL A 162 -4.93 -18.36 10.27
C VAL A 162 -4.30 -17.49 9.18
N LEU A 163 -4.36 -16.16 9.32
CA LEU A 163 -3.80 -15.24 8.33
C LEU A 163 -2.36 -14.82 8.64
N LEU A 164 -1.72 -15.35 9.69
CA LEU A 164 -0.40 -14.91 10.15
C LEU A 164 0.64 -14.79 9.02
N PRO A 165 0.80 -15.77 8.09
CA PRO A 165 1.81 -15.64 7.03
C PRO A 165 1.58 -14.43 6.12
N LEU A 166 0.32 -14.11 5.82
CA LEU A 166 -0.06 -12.96 5.00
C LEU A 166 0.02 -11.65 5.80
N LEU A 167 -0.40 -11.67 7.06
CA LEU A 167 -0.37 -10.50 7.95
C LEU A 167 1.04 -9.99 8.20
N VAL A 168 2.03 -10.88 8.30
CA VAL A 168 3.45 -10.49 8.48
C VAL A 168 4.04 -9.92 7.19
N LEU A 169 3.61 -10.40 6.03
CA LEU A 169 4.18 -10.02 4.73
C LEU A 169 4.05 -8.51 4.46
N SER A 170 2.88 -7.93 4.74
CA SER A 170 2.61 -6.50 4.49
C SER A 170 3.53 -5.55 5.28
N PRO A 171 3.61 -5.58 6.62
CA PRO A 171 4.48 -4.71 7.39
C PRO A 171 5.97 -5.03 7.18
N LEU A 172 6.33 -6.31 6.95
CA LEU A 172 7.72 -6.68 6.68
C LEU A 172 8.21 -6.09 5.34
N THR A 173 7.39 -6.22 4.28
CA THR A 173 7.73 -5.64 2.99
C THR A 173 7.71 -4.11 3.03
N GLY A 174 6.84 -3.50 3.83
CA GLY A 174 6.84 -2.05 4.08
C GLY A 174 8.15 -1.55 4.69
N LEU A 175 8.66 -2.24 5.72
CA LEU A 175 9.97 -1.91 6.31
C LEU A 175 11.12 -2.12 5.32
N PHE A 176 11.09 -3.20 4.54
CA PHE A 176 12.10 -3.43 3.50
C PHE A 176 12.11 -2.31 2.46
N LEU A 177 10.95 -1.82 2.02
CA LEU A 177 10.87 -0.66 1.12
C LEU A 177 11.43 0.60 1.78
N ALA A 178 11.08 0.87 3.04
CA ALA A 178 11.59 2.02 3.78
C ALA A 178 13.12 2.00 3.95
N TRP A 179 13.72 0.81 4.03
CA TRP A 179 15.17 0.62 4.13
C TRP A 179 15.88 0.39 2.78
N GLY A 180 15.16 0.48 1.66
CA GLY A 180 15.72 0.27 0.33
C GLY A 180 16.08 -1.18 -0.01
N ILE A 181 15.61 -2.15 0.78
CA ILE A 181 15.82 -3.59 0.57
C ILE A 181 14.83 -4.07 -0.51
N SER A 182 15.36 -4.53 -1.64
CA SER A 182 14.56 -4.94 -2.81
C SER A 182 14.86 -6.34 -3.33
N PHE A 183 15.96 -6.97 -2.87
CA PHE A 183 16.48 -8.26 -3.36
C PHE A 183 16.63 -8.35 -4.89
N THR A 184 16.76 -7.19 -5.55
CA THR A 184 16.99 -7.09 -6.99
C THR A 184 18.42 -6.74 -7.28
N SER A 185 18.98 -7.33 -8.33
CA SER A 185 20.25 -6.86 -8.88
C SER A 185 20.10 -5.41 -9.36
N PRO A 186 21.12 -4.56 -9.18
CA PRO A 186 21.15 -3.25 -9.79
C PRO A 186 20.89 -3.41 -11.29
N PRO A 187 20.02 -2.60 -11.90
CA PRO A 187 19.85 -2.66 -13.34
C PRO A 187 21.22 -2.41 -13.99
N PRO A 188 21.59 -3.15 -15.05
CA PRO A 188 22.87 -2.96 -15.72
C PRO A 188 23.04 -1.50 -16.12
N ALA A 189 24.25 -0.96 -15.96
CA ALA A 189 24.56 0.43 -16.31
C ALA A 189 24.11 0.67 -17.76
N GLY A 190 23.14 1.56 -17.94
CA GLY A 190 22.72 1.96 -19.27
C GLY A 190 23.84 2.78 -19.94
N PRO A 191 23.94 2.77 -21.28
CA PRO A 191 24.82 3.69 -21.98
C PRO A 191 24.56 5.12 -21.51
N ARG A 192 25.62 5.92 -21.33
CA ARG A 192 25.52 7.38 -21.15
C ARG A 192 25.12 8.01 -22.50
N GLY A 193 23.93 7.69 -22.99
CA GLY A 193 23.33 8.27 -24.19
C GLY A 193 22.56 9.54 -23.86
N ALA A 194 22.16 10.28 -24.90
CA ALA A 194 21.29 11.43 -24.72
C ALA A 194 19.95 10.99 -24.10
N PRO A 195 19.30 11.83 -23.27
CA PRO A 195 18.00 11.48 -22.69
C PRO A 195 16.99 11.22 -23.81
N VAL A 196 16.35 10.05 -23.82
CA VAL A 196 15.27 9.72 -24.78
C VAL A 196 14.14 10.75 -24.60
N PRO A 197 13.76 11.51 -25.65
CA PRO A 197 12.65 12.44 -25.59
C PRO A 197 11.34 11.74 -25.21
N MET A 198 10.46 12.42 -24.45
CA MET A 198 9.22 11.82 -23.96
C MET A 198 8.34 11.28 -25.11
N VAL A 199 8.24 12.01 -26.22
CA VAL A 199 7.49 11.57 -27.41
C VAL A 199 8.04 10.27 -28.00
N GLU A 200 9.37 10.13 -28.06
CA GLU A 200 10.01 8.91 -28.55
C GLU A 200 9.78 7.74 -27.60
N ALA A 201 9.81 8.00 -26.29
CA ALA A 201 9.50 6.99 -25.27
C ALA A 201 8.07 6.47 -25.40
N VAL A 202 7.10 7.38 -25.58
CA VAL A 202 5.69 7.04 -25.80
C VAL A 202 5.53 6.19 -27.07
N ARG A 203 6.20 6.56 -28.16
CA ARG A 203 6.16 5.79 -29.41
C ARG A 203 6.67 4.36 -29.21
N LYS A 204 7.88 4.22 -28.64
CA LYS A 204 8.48 2.90 -28.35
C LYS A 204 7.61 2.04 -27.44
N LEU A 205 6.96 2.64 -26.45
CA LEU A 205 6.04 1.91 -25.57
C LEU A 205 4.77 1.50 -26.31
N GLY A 206 4.21 2.38 -27.14
CA GLY A 206 3.01 2.08 -27.92
C GLY A 206 3.19 1.02 -29.00
N GLU A 207 4.41 0.90 -29.55
CA GLU A 207 4.75 -0.17 -30.50
C GLU A 207 4.78 -1.56 -29.83
N ALA A 208 5.17 -1.62 -28.55
CA ALA A 208 5.35 -2.88 -27.82
C ALA A 208 4.19 -3.23 -26.89
N HIS A 209 3.43 -2.25 -26.41
CA HIS A 209 2.44 -2.40 -25.35
C HIS A 209 1.22 -1.50 -25.58
N ASP A 210 0.07 -1.95 -25.08
CA ASP A 210 -1.13 -1.12 -25.00
C ASP A 210 -0.98 -0.06 -23.91
N LEU A 211 -1.00 1.23 -24.29
CA LEU A 211 -0.84 2.34 -23.35
C LEU A 211 -2.05 2.56 -22.45
N SER A 212 -3.19 1.91 -22.69
CA SER A 212 -4.26 1.82 -21.68
C SER A 212 -3.78 1.24 -20.37
N ASN A 213 -2.74 0.39 -20.41
CA ASN A 213 -2.11 -0.20 -19.23
C ASN A 213 -0.95 0.63 -18.68
N LEU A 214 -0.72 1.83 -19.21
CA LEU A 214 0.31 2.73 -18.70
C LEU A 214 -0.01 3.16 -17.27
N VAL A 215 0.98 3.11 -16.38
CA VAL A 215 0.88 3.67 -15.03
C VAL A 215 1.67 4.97 -14.98
N TRP A 216 2.93 4.94 -15.40
CA TRP A 216 3.76 6.14 -15.51
C TRP A 216 4.96 5.95 -16.43
N ILE A 217 5.52 7.07 -16.91
CA ILE A 217 6.86 7.20 -17.49
C ILE A 217 7.58 8.28 -16.70
N ARG A 218 8.80 8.05 -16.20
CA ARG A 218 9.56 9.11 -15.50
C ARG A 218 11.05 8.83 -15.47
N GLY A 219 11.82 9.91 -15.31
CA GLY A 219 13.25 9.84 -15.04
C GLY A 219 13.57 9.26 -13.66
N ARG A 220 14.51 8.32 -13.57
CA ARG A 220 15.11 7.84 -12.31
C ARG A 220 16.55 7.44 -12.54
N GLY A 221 17.47 8.05 -11.78
CA GLY A 221 18.91 7.73 -11.87
C GLY A 221 19.50 7.96 -13.27
N GLY A 222 19.09 9.05 -13.94
CA GLY A 222 19.55 9.39 -15.29
C GLY A 222 18.95 8.55 -16.43
N ARG A 223 17.98 7.68 -16.13
CA ARG A 223 17.30 6.83 -17.11
C ARG A 223 15.81 7.15 -17.16
N LEU A 224 15.20 6.96 -18.32
CA LEU A 224 13.75 6.99 -18.44
C LEU A 224 13.21 5.59 -18.18
N LEU A 225 12.28 5.47 -17.23
CA LEU A 225 11.61 4.23 -16.89
C LEU A 225 10.12 4.35 -17.20
N ALA A 226 9.50 3.26 -17.60
CA ALA A 226 8.06 3.15 -17.80
C ALA A 226 7.51 2.01 -16.94
N ARG A 227 6.38 2.25 -16.27
CA ARG A 227 5.64 1.22 -15.54
C ARG A 227 4.34 0.95 -16.27
N ILE A 228 4.14 -0.30 -16.66
CA ILE A 228 2.99 -0.78 -17.44
C ILE A 228 2.43 -2.02 -16.76
N VAL A 229 1.10 -2.19 -16.80
CA VAL A 229 0.44 -3.43 -16.40
C VAL A 229 0.51 -4.44 -17.53
N GLU A 230 1.15 -5.58 -17.31
CA GLU A 230 1.32 -6.64 -18.30
C GLU A 230 0.97 -7.99 -17.68
N GLY A 231 -0.01 -8.70 -18.25
CA GLY A 231 -0.46 -9.98 -17.71
C GLY A 231 -0.95 -9.91 -16.25
N GLY A 232 -1.40 -8.74 -15.80
CA GLY A 232 -1.79 -8.46 -14.42
C GLY A 232 -0.65 -8.05 -13.48
N GLU A 233 0.61 -8.01 -13.95
CA GLU A 233 1.77 -7.57 -13.16
C GLU A 233 2.15 -6.13 -13.52
N PHE A 234 2.47 -5.29 -12.53
CA PHE A 234 2.99 -3.95 -12.80
C PHE A 234 4.49 -4.04 -13.06
N ARG A 235 4.87 -4.13 -14.34
CA ARG A 235 6.25 -4.25 -14.78
C ARG A 235 6.89 -2.91 -15.06
N VAL A 236 8.20 -2.85 -14.83
CA VAL A 236 9.00 -1.66 -15.11
C VAL A 236 9.98 -1.96 -16.23
N TYR A 237 9.95 -1.12 -17.24
CA TYR A 237 10.81 -1.15 -18.41
C TYR A 237 11.75 0.04 -18.38
N ALA A 238 13.02 -0.19 -18.68
CA ALA A 238 13.94 0.88 -19.03
C ALA A 238 13.73 1.24 -20.51
N VAL A 239 13.52 2.52 -20.78
CA VAL A 239 13.39 3.04 -22.14
C VAL A 239 14.77 3.53 -22.59
N GLY A 240 15.33 2.88 -23.61
CA GLY A 240 16.63 3.23 -24.19
C GLY A 240 16.54 3.50 -25.68
N GLU A 241 17.67 3.90 -26.27
CA GLU A 241 17.79 4.12 -27.72
C GLU A 241 17.46 2.86 -28.52
N GLN A 242 17.94 1.70 -28.05
CA GLN A 242 17.76 0.39 -28.72
C GLN A 242 16.39 -0.26 -28.46
N GLY A 243 15.52 0.35 -27.65
CA GLY A 243 14.19 -0.16 -27.33
C GLY A 243 13.92 -0.29 -25.83
N LEU A 244 13.00 -1.20 -25.49
CA LEU A 244 12.57 -1.46 -24.12
C LEU A 244 13.32 -2.63 -23.51
N THR A 245 13.78 -2.47 -22.27
CA THR A 245 14.40 -3.56 -21.51
C THR A 245 13.68 -3.75 -20.19
N ALA A 246 13.12 -4.94 -19.95
CA ALA A 246 12.49 -5.26 -18.68
C ALA A 246 13.52 -5.17 -17.55
N THR A 247 13.16 -4.48 -16.47
CA THR A 247 13.97 -4.41 -15.26
C THR A 247 13.72 -5.61 -14.36
N SER A 248 14.63 -5.88 -13.42
CA SER A 248 14.46 -6.92 -12.42
C SER A 248 13.21 -6.67 -11.57
N ARG A 249 12.43 -7.73 -11.30
CA ARG A 249 11.21 -7.66 -10.50
C ARG A 249 11.55 -7.33 -9.03
N ASN A 250 11.05 -6.19 -8.56
CA ASN A 250 11.12 -5.84 -7.13
C ASN A 250 9.98 -6.55 -6.38
N TRP A 251 10.21 -7.80 -5.98
CA TRP A 251 9.21 -8.62 -5.30
C TRP A 251 8.71 -8.00 -3.99
N VAL A 252 9.59 -7.32 -3.26
CA VAL A 252 9.21 -6.60 -2.02
C VAL A 252 8.11 -5.59 -2.34
N ARG A 253 8.31 -4.77 -3.37
CA ARG A 253 7.31 -3.79 -3.82
C ARG A 253 6.04 -4.46 -4.35
N LEU A 254 6.20 -5.51 -5.15
CA LEU A 254 5.08 -6.23 -5.76
C LEU A 254 4.15 -6.84 -4.71
N PHE A 255 4.69 -7.46 -3.66
CA PHE A 255 3.90 -7.98 -2.55
C PHE A 255 3.30 -6.87 -1.69
N HIS A 256 4.07 -5.82 -1.38
CA HIS A 256 3.56 -4.72 -0.55
C HIS A 256 2.41 -3.97 -1.23
N GLU A 257 2.53 -3.68 -2.52
CA GLU A 257 1.53 -2.94 -3.28
C GLU A 257 0.41 -3.84 -3.82
N GLY A 258 0.62 -5.16 -3.94
CA GLY A 258 -0.40 -6.09 -4.45
C GLY A 258 -0.49 -6.10 -5.97
N ASN A 259 0.66 -5.96 -6.64
CA ASN A 259 0.76 -5.61 -8.06
C ASN A 259 1.31 -6.73 -8.97
N PHE A 260 1.15 -8.02 -8.61
CA PHE A 260 1.82 -9.14 -9.30
C PHE A 260 0.89 -10.15 -9.99
N ALA A 261 -0.41 -10.15 -9.69
CA ALA A 261 -1.37 -11.13 -10.18
C ALA A 261 -2.75 -10.51 -10.47
N GLY A 262 -2.75 -9.31 -11.03
CA GLY A 262 -3.94 -8.55 -11.39
C GLY A 262 -4.86 -8.33 -10.19
N ILE A 263 -6.15 -8.61 -10.39
CA ILE A 263 -7.16 -8.43 -9.34
C ILE A 263 -6.90 -9.31 -8.10
N TRP A 264 -6.27 -10.48 -8.26
CA TRP A 264 -6.05 -11.41 -7.15
C TRP A 264 -5.04 -10.90 -6.13
N SER A 265 -3.94 -10.30 -6.59
CA SER A 265 -2.95 -9.70 -5.68
C SER A 265 -3.48 -8.43 -5.01
N ALA A 266 -4.34 -7.67 -5.69
CA ALA A 266 -5.03 -6.52 -5.09
C ALA A 266 -6.02 -6.99 -4.00
N LEU A 267 -6.86 -8.00 -4.31
CA LEU A 267 -7.79 -8.59 -3.34
C LEU A 267 -7.08 -9.17 -2.12
N MET A 268 -5.92 -9.82 -2.30
CA MET A 268 -5.09 -10.29 -1.20
C MET A 268 -4.73 -9.13 -0.25
N ASN A 269 -4.30 -8.00 -0.79
CA ASN A 269 -3.96 -6.83 0.02
C ASN A 269 -5.17 -6.20 0.72
N VAL A 270 -6.33 -6.16 0.05
CA VAL A 270 -7.59 -5.74 0.69
C VAL A 270 -7.92 -6.63 1.88
N VAL A 271 -7.83 -7.96 1.72
CA VAL A 271 -8.08 -8.92 2.81
C VAL A 271 -7.09 -8.75 3.96
N ILE A 272 -5.80 -8.57 3.66
CA ILE A 272 -4.77 -8.31 4.68
C ILE A 272 -5.09 -7.02 5.45
N SER A 273 -5.41 -5.94 4.74
CA SER A 273 -5.73 -4.64 5.35
C SER A 273 -6.99 -4.70 6.21
N LEU A 274 -8.05 -5.37 5.75
CA LEU A 274 -9.26 -5.60 6.54
C LEU A 274 -8.98 -6.45 7.78
N ALA A 275 -8.14 -7.48 7.66
CA ALA A 275 -7.75 -8.31 8.79
C ALA A 275 -6.92 -7.52 9.81
N LEU A 276 -5.95 -6.70 9.39
CA LEU A 276 -5.17 -5.83 10.26
C LEU A 276 -6.06 -4.80 10.97
N ALA A 277 -6.97 -4.15 10.25
CA ALA A 277 -7.95 -3.22 10.83
C ALA A 277 -8.85 -3.92 11.86
N GLY A 278 -9.37 -5.10 11.50
CA GLY A 278 -10.17 -5.93 12.39
C GLY A 278 -9.42 -6.36 13.65
N LEU A 279 -8.15 -6.77 13.53
CA LEU A 279 -7.31 -7.14 14.68
C LEU A 279 -7.05 -5.94 15.60
N MET A 280 -6.80 -4.76 15.04
CA MET A 280 -6.65 -3.53 15.81
C MET A 280 -7.94 -3.19 16.57
N VAL A 281 -9.08 -3.14 15.88
CA VAL A 281 -10.38 -2.82 16.48
C VAL A 281 -10.74 -3.83 17.57
N THR A 282 -10.64 -5.13 17.27
CA THR A 282 -10.96 -6.18 18.24
C THR A 282 -10.01 -6.16 19.44
N GLY A 283 -8.72 -5.84 19.24
CA GLY A 283 -7.75 -5.65 20.31
C GLY A 283 -8.15 -4.53 21.28
N LEU A 284 -8.52 -3.36 20.74
CA LEU A 284 -9.00 -2.22 21.52
C LEU A 284 -10.32 -2.52 22.24
N VAL A 285 -11.26 -3.20 21.58
CA VAL A 285 -12.53 -3.63 22.19
C VAL A 285 -12.30 -4.60 23.35
N ILE A 286 -11.41 -5.59 23.18
CA ILE A 286 -11.06 -6.53 24.26
C ILE A 286 -10.44 -5.78 25.44
N TRP A 287 -9.57 -4.81 25.17
CA TRP A 287 -8.97 -3.97 26.20
C TRP A 287 -10.04 -3.18 26.97
N ALA A 288 -10.89 -2.45 26.26
CA ALA A 288 -11.93 -1.60 26.85
C ALA A 288 -12.90 -2.43 27.71
N ARG A 289 -13.37 -3.58 27.19
CA ARG A 289 -14.22 -4.51 27.94
C ARG A 289 -13.55 -4.97 29.24
N ARG A 290 -12.26 -5.27 29.23
CA ARG A 290 -11.55 -5.72 30.44
C ARG A 290 -11.31 -4.58 31.44
N ARG A 291 -11.09 -3.36 30.96
CA ARG A 291 -10.85 -2.18 31.81
C ARG A 291 -12.12 -1.71 32.51
N PHE A 292 -13.24 -1.68 31.79
CA PHE A 292 -14.50 -1.10 32.25
C PHE A 292 -15.53 -2.12 32.76
N ARG A 293 -15.26 -3.43 32.69
CA ARG A 293 -16.14 -4.44 33.30
C ARG A 293 -16.16 -4.25 34.81
N LYS A 294 -17.29 -3.78 35.34
CA LYS A 294 -17.56 -3.75 36.79
C LYS A 294 -17.24 -5.12 37.37
N ARG A 295 -16.32 -5.18 38.34
CA ARG A 295 -16.07 -6.41 39.10
C ARG A 295 -17.39 -6.77 39.78
N ARG A 296 -18.06 -7.84 39.34
CA ARG A 296 -19.20 -8.38 40.09
C ARG A 296 -18.68 -8.69 41.50
N PRO A 297 -19.29 -8.13 42.57
CA PRO A 297 -18.91 -8.50 43.92
C PRO A 297 -19.01 -10.02 44.02
N ARG A 298 -17.93 -10.64 44.51
CA ARG A 298 -17.90 -12.08 44.76
C ARG A 298 -19.05 -12.33 45.75
N PRO A 299 -20.02 -13.21 45.45
CA PRO A 299 -21.10 -13.47 46.40
C PRO A 299 -20.43 -13.86 47.72
N ALA A 300 -20.73 -13.09 48.77
CA ALA A 300 -20.24 -13.37 50.10
C ALA A 300 -20.54 -14.83 50.37
N ARG A 301 -19.49 -15.61 50.62
CA ARG A 301 -19.61 -17.03 50.96
C ARG A 301 -20.43 -17.03 52.25
N THR A 302 -21.73 -17.32 52.14
CA THR A 302 -22.64 -17.44 53.28
C THR A 302 -21.96 -18.43 54.22
N MET A 303 -21.41 -17.93 55.33
CA MET A 303 -20.91 -18.82 56.37
C MET A 303 -22.14 -19.57 56.87
N ALA A 304 -22.21 -20.86 56.57
CA ALA A 304 -23.21 -21.73 57.15
C ALA A 304 -23.06 -21.62 58.68
N PRO A 305 -24.15 -21.39 59.44
CA PRO A 305 -24.07 -21.38 60.89
C PRO A 305 -23.57 -22.75 61.35
N ALA A 306 -22.57 -22.73 62.24
CA ALA A 306 -22.11 -23.93 62.92
C ALA A 306 -23.30 -24.51 63.69
N VAL A 307 -23.78 -25.67 63.27
CA VAL A 307 -24.73 -26.46 64.04
C VAL A 307 -23.96 -26.99 65.25
N THR A 308 -24.12 -26.33 66.39
CA THR A 308 -23.78 -26.89 67.70
C THR A 308 -24.82 -27.95 68.04
N THR A 309 -24.46 -29.21 67.89
CA THR A 309 -25.16 -30.32 68.54
C THR A 309 -24.68 -30.39 70.00
N GLY A 310 -25.58 -30.10 70.93
CA GLY A 310 -25.44 -30.32 72.36
C GLY A 310 -26.82 -30.64 72.92
#